data_AF-A0A536RB75-F1
#
_entry.id   AF-A0A536RB75-F1
#
_cell.length_a   1.000
_cell.length_b   1.000
_cell.length_c   1.000
_cell.angle_alpha   90.00
_cell.angle_beta   90.00
_cell.angle_gamma   90.00
#
_symmetry.space_group_name_H-M   'P 1'
#
loop_
_entity.id
_entity.type
_entity.pdbx_description
1 polymer ?
#
loop_
_entity_poly.entity_id
_entity_poly.type
_entity_poly.pdbx_seq_one_letter_code
_entity_poly.pdbx_strand_id
1 'polypeptide(L)'
;MIVKNGEHREDRMRKAVLVPIVAVLFVAATSLTALAAVNVKSLPTATFGSPDPASVTLTGGNFSGLGSTPAIANLTVTGVATYTCTNQGGNAAPGQNPVPANPGSSGPFNLGNSDHNGRGTITSITASVTAPPTPTPQEAGCGGGGSTHWTVTLNTLTATAAHLEITEGSTLVFCRNYTLGGPATGTACP
;
A
#
# COMPACT_ATOMS: atom_id res chain seq x y z
N MET A 1 43.26 -11.67 -60.85
CA MET A 1 43.89 -10.53 -60.15
C MET A 1 43.22 -9.26 -60.65
N ILE A 2 42.43 -8.61 -59.79
CA ILE A 2 42.21 -7.15 -59.62
C ILE A 2 41.03 -7.02 -58.65
N VAL A 3 41.29 -6.28 -57.58
CA VAL A 3 40.39 -5.86 -56.50
C VAL A 3 39.85 -4.48 -56.85
N LYS A 4 38.57 -4.19 -56.60
CA LYS A 4 38.16 -3.01 -55.80
C LYS A 4 36.67 -2.96 -55.45
N ASN A 5 36.48 -2.56 -54.19
CA ASN A 5 35.26 -2.27 -53.43
C ASN A 5 34.48 -1.06 -53.97
N GLY A 6 33.18 -1.00 -53.64
CA GLY A 6 32.43 0.25 -53.57
C GLY A 6 30.94 0.06 -53.26
N GLU A 7 30.49 0.76 -52.22
CA GLU A 7 29.09 1.05 -51.84
C GLU A 7 28.27 -0.07 -51.15
N HIS A 8 28.28 -0.23 -49.83
CA HIS A 8 27.86 0.69 -48.75
C HIS A 8 26.34 0.88 -48.70
N ARG A 9 25.78 0.51 -47.52
CA ARG A 9 24.55 1.04 -46.93
C ARG A 9 23.24 0.34 -47.32
N GLU A 10 22.87 -0.73 -46.61
CA GLU A 10 21.46 -0.94 -46.17
C GLU A 10 21.20 -2.04 -45.12
N ASP A 11 22.19 -2.53 -44.37
CA ASP A 11 21.98 -3.58 -43.35
C ASP A 11 21.65 -3.08 -41.93
N ARG A 12 21.35 -1.79 -41.76
CA ARG A 12 20.95 -1.22 -40.46
C ARG A 12 19.72 -0.35 -40.63
N MET A 13 18.53 -0.94 -40.59
CA MET A 13 17.29 -0.30 -40.11
C MET A 13 16.05 -1.21 -40.19
N ARG A 14 16.12 -2.47 -39.74
CA ARG A 14 14.90 -3.31 -39.60
C ARG A 14 14.77 -4.14 -38.31
N LYS A 15 15.65 -3.93 -37.32
CA LYS A 15 15.62 -4.72 -36.07
C LYS A 15 15.91 -3.88 -34.81
N ALA A 16 15.38 -2.66 -34.76
CA ALA A 16 15.60 -1.76 -33.63
C ALA A 16 14.37 -0.93 -33.28
N VAL A 17 13.19 -1.54 -33.21
CA VAL A 17 12.03 -0.95 -32.53
C VAL A 17 11.18 -2.11 -32.01
N LEU A 18 10.79 -2.04 -30.73
CA LEU A 18 9.78 -2.85 -30.00
C LEU A 18 10.30 -3.66 -28.80
N VAL A 19 10.67 -2.92 -27.75
CA VAL A 19 10.56 -3.29 -26.32
C VAL A 19 10.26 -1.95 -25.59
N PRO A 20 9.37 -1.83 -24.58
CA PRO A 20 8.07 -2.44 -24.34
C PRO A 20 6.98 -1.36 -24.05
N ILE A 21 5.77 -1.48 -24.61
CA ILE A 21 4.60 -0.71 -24.15
C ILE A 21 3.55 -1.75 -23.75
N VAL A 22 3.33 -1.92 -22.44
CA VAL A 22 2.03 -1.95 -21.74
C VAL A 22 2.38 -2.31 -20.27
N ALA A 23 2.88 -1.33 -19.54
CA ALA A 23 2.86 -1.30 -18.08
C ALA A 23 1.90 -0.18 -17.65
N VAL A 24 0.64 -0.26 -18.07
CA VAL A 24 -0.43 0.64 -17.62
C VAL A 24 -1.76 -0.11 -17.77
N LEU A 25 -2.19 -0.84 -16.74
CA LEU A 25 -3.56 -1.35 -16.63
C LEU A 25 -3.86 -1.80 -15.20
N PHE A 26 -3.86 -0.83 -14.28
CA PHE A 26 -4.57 -0.89 -13.00
C PHE A 26 -5.01 0.51 -12.58
N VAL A 27 -5.71 1.23 -13.47
CA VAL A 27 -6.59 2.32 -13.05
C VAL A 27 -8.01 1.75 -13.10
N ALA A 28 -8.36 1.03 -12.04
CA ALA A 28 -9.74 0.64 -11.80
C ALA A 28 -10.55 1.92 -11.53
N ALA A 29 -11.73 1.99 -12.14
CA ALA A 29 -12.63 3.13 -12.17
C ALA A 29 -12.79 3.83 -10.81
N THR A 30 -12.39 5.10 -10.73
CA THR A 30 -12.76 5.97 -9.62
C THR A 30 -14.18 6.45 -9.87
N SER A 31 -15.17 5.72 -9.34
CA SER A 31 -16.53 6.22 -9.22
C SER A 31 -16.50 7.46 -8.33
N LEU A 32 -16.83 8.63 -8.88
CA LEU A 32 -17.05 9.87 -8.12
C LEU A 32 -18.26 9.67 -7.20
N THR A 33 -18.06 9.07 -6.03
CA THR A 33 -19.11 9.01 -5.02
C THR A 33 -19.27 10.41 -4.44
N ALA A 34 -20.39 11.07 -4.73
CA ALA A 34 -20.77 12.28 -4.03
C ALA A 34 -20.96 11.94 -2.55
N LEU A 35 -19.96 12.25 -1.73
CA LEU A 35 -20.03 12.07 -0.28
C LEU A 35 -21.17 12.94 0.27
N ALA A 36 -22.08 12.35 1.03
CA ALA A 36 -23.02 13.15 1.82
C ALA A 36 -22.19 14.09 2.70
N ALA A 37 -22.51 15.39 2.68
CA ALA A 37 -21.64 16.43 3.25
C ALA A 37 -21.58 16.38 4.78
N VAL A 38 -20.78 15.48 5.33
CA VAL A 38 -20.37 15.54 6.74
C VAL A 38 -19.53 16.80 6.97
N ASN A 39 -19.83 17.55 8.02
CA ASN A 39 -19.03 18.70 8.38
C ASN A 39 -17.85 18.26 9.25
N VAL A 40 -16.68 18.24 8.63
CA VAL A 40 -15.40 17.89 9.26
C VAL A 40 -14.89 19.08 10.07
N LYS A 41 -14.92 18.96 11.40
CA LYS A 41 -14.38 19.97 12.33
C LYS A 41 -12.87 19.87 12.46
N SER A 42 -12.35 18.65 12.46
CA SER A 42 -10.92 18.37 12.38
C SER A 42 -10.71 17.05 11.68
N LEU A 43 -9.60 16.93 10.96
CA LEU A 43 -9.25 15.73 10.21
C LEU A 43 -8.55 14.70 11.10
N PRO A 44 -8.78 13.39 10.88
CA PRO A 44 -7.99 12.35 11.52
C PRO A 44 -6.55 12.42 11.00
N THR A 45 -5.58 12.28 11.91
CA THR A 45 -4.15 12.24 11.62
C THR A 45 -3.62 10.82 11.71
N ALA A 46 -2.82 10.41 10.73
CA ALA A 46 -2.14 9.12 10.71
C ALA A 46 -0.72 9.20 11.27
N THR A 47 -0.41 8.27 12.16
CA THR A 47 0.94 7.99 12.65
C THR A 47 1.33 6.59 12.15
N PHE A 48 2.29 6.53 11.24
CA PHE A 48 2.91 5.28 10.80
C PHE A 48 4.03 4.88 11.77
N GLY A 49 4.24 3.58 11.95
CA GLY A 49 5.35 3.08 12.75
C GLY A 49 5.11 3.07 14.26
N SER A 50 3.85 3.22 14.70
CA SER A 50 3.46 3.18 16.11
C SER A 50 2.16 2.39 16.30
N PRO A 51 2.13 1.36 17.16
CA PRO A 51 3.18 0.94 18.10
C PRO A 51 4.44 0.30 17.48
N ASP A 52 4.42 -0.10 16.21
CA ASP A 52 5.56 -0.76 15.54
C ASP A 52 5.63 -0.40 14.04
N PRO A 53 6.73 -0.69 13.32
CA PRO A 53 6.88 -0.35 11.90
C PRO A 53 5.77 -0.89 10.99
N ALA A 54 5.08 -1.96 11.37
CA ALA A 54 4.02 -2.60 10.59
C ALA A 54 2.63 -1.98 10.84
N SER A 55 2.51 -0.98 11.70
CA SER A 55 1.22 -0.41 12.10
C SER A 55 1.00 1.03 11.64
N VAL A 56 -0.28 1.38 11.49
CA VAL A 56 -0.77 2.75 11.31
C VAL A 56 -1.85 3.01 12.34
N THR A 57 -1.68 4.10 13.09
CA THR A 57 -2.67 4.57 14.07
C THR A 57 -3.28 5.88 13.60
N LEU A 58 -4.61 5.94 13.50
CA LEU A 58 -5.38 7.15 13.29
C LEU A 58 -5.87 7.69 14.62
N THR A 59 -5.61 8.97 14.89
CA THR A 59 -6.15 9.68 16.05
C THR A 59 -6.74 11.01 15.64
N GLY A 60 -7.62 11.54 16.48
CA GLY A 60 -8.38 12.73 16.15
C GLY A 60 -9.32 12.48 14.98
N GLY A 61 -9.93 13.54 14.46
CA GLY A 61 -11.06 13.42 13.55
C GLY A 61 -12.35 13.70 14.29
N ASN A 62 -12.94 14.86 14.02
CA ASN A 62 -14.17 15.32 14.65
C ASN A 62 -15.17 15.68 13.55
N PHE A 63 -16.34 15.06 13.63
CA PHE A 63 -17.36 15.13 12.61
C PHE A 63 -18.65 15.65 13.21
N SER A 64 -19.43 16.33 12.39
CA SER A 64 -20.80 16.76 12.71
C SER A 64 -21.68 16.63 11.47
N GLY A 65 -22.98 16.48 11.68
CA GLY A 65 -23.92 16.25 10.59
C GLY A 65 -23.98 14.79 10.11
N LEU A 66 -23.44 13.84 10.89
CA LEU A 66 -23.54 12.39 10.65
C LEU A 66 -24.94 11.83 10.98
N GLY A 67 -26.02 12.60 10.82
CA GLY A 67 -27.39 12.12 11.09
C GLY A 67 -27.63 11.40 12.43
N SER A 68 -28.61 10.49 12.46
CA SER A 68 -28.93 9.61 13.60
C SER A 68 -28.60 8.13 13.34
N THR A 69 -28.08 7.80 12.15
CA THR A 69 -27.67 6.44 11.80
C THR A 69 -26.22 6.24 12.25
N PRO A 70 -25.86 5.12 12.90
CA PRO A 70 -24.48 4.88 13.31
C PRO A 70 -23.49 5.04 12.15
N ALA A 71 -22.53 5.95 12.34
CA ALA A 71 -21.42 6.14 11.44
C ALA A 71 -20.29 5.17 11.81
N ILE A 72 -19.86 4.37 10.84
CA ILE A 72 -18.93 3.27 11.03
C ILE A 72 -17.63 3.56 10.30
N ALA A 73 -16.53 3.64 11.05
CA ALA A 73 -15.18 3.79 10.52
C ALA A 73 -14.51 2.43 10.31
N ASN A 74 -13.87 2.26 9.17
CA ASN A 74 -13.00 1.13 8.84
C ASN A 74 -11.64 1.65 8.38
N LEU A 75 -10.56 1.07 8.92
CA LEU A 75 -9.19 1.37 8.53
C LEU A 75 -8.58 0.13 7.88
N THR A 76 -8.08 0.28 6.66
CA THR A 76 -7.25 -0.75 6.01
C THR A 76 -5.83 -0.24 5.84
N VAL A 77 -4.85 -1.14 5.91
CA VAL A 77 -3.42 -0.82 5.79
C VAL A 77 -2.74 -1.77 4.82
N THR A 78 -1.80 -1.23 4.06
CA THR A 78 -0.93 -1.98 3.16
C THR A 78 0.52 -1.62 3.44
N GLY A 79 1.42 -2.49 3.02
CA GLY A 79 2.80 -2.42 3.44
C GLY A 79 3.69 -3.33 2.62
N VAL A 80 4.95 -3.36 3.02
CA VAL A 80 5.98 -4.15 2.37
C VAL A 80 6.79 -4.93 3.40
N ALA A 81 7.33 -6.05 2.96
CA ALA A 81 8.29 -6.85 3.69
C ALA A 81 9.63 -6.90 2.93
N THR A 82 10.73 -7.03 3.67
CA THR A 82 12.05 -7.32 3.10
C THR A 82 12.66 -8.55 3.74
N TYR A 83 13.43 -9.30 2.96
CA TYR A 83 14.03 -10.57 3.36
C TYR A 83 15.53 -10.58 3.09
N THR A 84 16.28 -11.18 4.00
CA THR A 84 17.71 -11.45 3.82
C THR A 84 17.91 -12.92 3.52
N CYS A 85 18.68 -13.21 2.47
CA CYS A 85 19.14 -14.55 2.14
C CYS A 85 20.51 -14.79 2.80
N THR A 86 20.69 -15.89 3.52
CA THR A 86 21.99 -16.27 4.09
C THR A 86 22.42 -17.62 3.57
N ASN A 87 23.62 -17.72 2.99
CA ASN A 87 24.16 -19.00 2.51
C ASN A 87 24.79 -19.83 3.65
N GLN A 88 25.12 -21.09 3.39
CA GLN A 88 25.76 -21.98 4.37
C GLN A 88 27.11 -21.48 4.90
N GLY A 89 27.81 -20.65 4.13
CA GLY A 89 29.05 -19.98 4.57
C GLY A 89 28.81 -18.75 5.45
N GLY A 90 27.56 -18.43 5.79
CA GLY A 90 27.19 -17.28 6.61
C GLY A 90 27.13 -15.95 5.86
N ASN A 91 27.29 -15.94 4.54
CA ASN A 91 27.24 -14.69 3.76
C ASN A 91 25.80 -14.28 3.50
N ALA A 92 25.48 -13.02 3.82
CA ALA A 92 24.18 -12.43 3.58
C ALA A 92 24.11 -11.77 2.19
N ALA A 93 22.97 -11.93 1.52
CA ALA A 93 22.61 -11.25 0.29
C ALA A 93 21.15 -10.76 0.38
N PRO A 94 20.79 -9.64 -0.26
CA PRO A 94 19.40 -9.25 -0.36
C PRO A 94 18.62 -10.24 -1.23
N GLY A 95 17.42 -10.62 -0.79
CA GLY A 95 16.45 -11.26 -1.67
C GLY A 95 15.83 -10.27 -2.66
N GLN A 96 14.81 -10.72 -3.41
CA GLN A 96 13.96 -9.88 -4.24
C GLN A 96 13.07 -8.99 -3.37
N ASN A 97 13.64 -7.91 -2.87
CA ASN A 97 12.99 -6.95 -2.01
C ASN A 97 12.66 -5.65 -2.76
N PRO A 98 11.65 -4.87 -2.31
CA PRO A 98 10.64 -5.27 -1.33
C PRO A 98 9.57 -6.18 -1.95
N VAL A 99 8.89 -6.96 -1.11
CA VAL A 99 7.67 -7.71 -1.51
C VAL A 99 6.44 -7.14 -0.80
N PRO A 100 5.23 -7.24 -1.38
CA PRO A 100 4.00 -6.84 -0.71
C PRO A 100 3.79 -7.62 0.60
N ALA A 101 3.40 -6.92 1.66
CA ALA A 101 2.95 -7.54 2.90
C ALA A 101 1.48 -8.00 2.80
N ASN A 102 1.05 -8.87 3.73
CA ASN A 102 -0.38 -9.16 3.86
C ASN A 102 -1.09 -7.91 4.41
N PRO A 103 -2.14 -7.41 3.73
CA PRO A 103 -2.86 -6.23 4.17
C PRO A 103 -3.55 -6.48 5.52
N GLY A 104 -3.71 -5.41 6.29
CA GLY A 104 -4.40 -5.42 7.57
C GLY A 104 -5.67 -4.59 7.54
N SER A 105 -6.60 -4.88 8.45
CA SER A 105 -7.79 -4.07 8.64
C SER A 105 -8.16 -3.98 10.12
N SER A 106 -8.78 -2.87 10.49
CA SER A 106 -9.36 -2.64 11.81
C SER A 106 -10.73 -1.99 11.67
N GLY A 107 -11.65 -2.35 12.55
CA GLY A 107 -13.05 -1.97 12.49
C GLY A 107 -13.97 -3.19 12.40
N PRO A 108 -15.29 -2.98 12.39
CA PRO A 108 -15.99 -1.68 12.36
C PRO A 108 -15.91 -0.90 13.68
N PHE A 109 -15.67 0.41 13.62
CA PHE A 109 -15.72 1.32 14.78
C PHE A 109 -16.92 2.26 14.70
N ASN A 110 -17.82 2.19 15.67
CA ASN A 110 -18.92 3.15 15.79
C ASN A 110 -18.39 4.48 16.33
N LEU A 111 -18.65 5.58 15.62
CA LEU A 111 -18.23 6.93 16.02
C LEU A 111 -19.11 7.58 17.09
N GLY A 112 -20.17 6.90 17.53
CA GLY A 112 -21.04 7.31 18.63
C GLY A 112 -22.08 8.37 18.27
N ASN A 113 -22.28 8.68 17.00
CA ASN A 113 -23.09 9.81 16.55
C ASN A 113 -24.61 9.64 16.74
N SER A 114 -25.12 8.41 16.84
CA SER A 114 -26.56 8.12 16.92
C SER A 114 -27.26 8.81 18.10
N ASP A 115 -26.60 8.88 19.26
CA ASP A 115 -27.13 9.49 20.49
C ASP A 115 -26.52 10.85 20.81
N HIS A 116 -25.70 11.40 19.89
CA HIS A 116 -24.90 12.61 20.12
C HIS A 116 -25.20 13.70 19.09
N ASN A 117 -26.44 13.81 18.63
CA ASN A 117 -26.89 14.82 17.65
C ASN A 117 -26.04 14.83 16.37
N GLY A 118 -25.68 13.64 15.86
CA GLY A 118 -24.89 13.50 14.63
C GLY A 118 -23.43 13.94 14.76
N ARG A 119 -22.88 13.96 15.98
CA ARG A 119 -21.46 14.22 16.23
C ARG A 119 -20.70 12.93 16.49
N GLY A 120 -19.59 12.74 15.79
CA GLY A 120 -18.74 11.56 15.97
C GLY A 120 -17.27 11.94 16.05
N THR A 121 -16.48 11.12 16.74
CA THR A 121 -15.05 11.34 16.93
C THR A 121 -14.28 10.04 16.77
N ILE A 122 -13.13 10.08 16.08
CA ILE A 122 -12.14 9.01 16.11
C ILE A 122 -11.19 9.29 17.28
N THR A 123 -11.23 8.45 18.31
CA THR A 123 -10.34 8.54 19.47
C THR A 123 -8.99 7.91 19.15
N SER A 124 -8.99 6.65 18.75
CA SER A 124 -7.84 5.91 18.23
C SER A 124 -8.29 4.69 17.44
N ILE A 125 -7.74 4.50 16.25
CA ILE A 125 -7.92 3.29 15.43
C ILE A 125 -6.56 2.85 14.93
N THR A 126 -6.14 1.63 15.29
CA THR A 126 -4.88 1.05 14.82
C THR A 126 -5.15 -0.17 13.95
N ALA A 127 -4.45 -0.25 12.82
CA ALA A 127 -4.40 -1.43 11.97
C ALA A 127 -2.93 -1.74 11.61
N SER A 128 -2.60 -3.02 11.42
CA SER A 128 -1.24 -3.46 11.11
C SER A 128 -1.20 -4.46 9.98
N VAL A 129 -0.19 -4.37 9.12
CA VAL A 129 0.11 -5.41 8.15
C VAL A 129 0.76 -6.61 8.84
N THR A 130 0.68 -7.78 8.22
CA THR A 130 1.38 -8.98 8.70
C THR A 130 2.37 -9.48 7.64
N ALA A 131 3.39 -10.20 8.09
CA ALA A 131 4.33 -10.81 7.16
C ALA A 131 3.62 -11.86 6.30
N PRO A 132 3.87 -11.91 4.98
CA PRO A 132 3.42 -13.02 4.16
C PRO A 132 4.19 -14.30 4.57
N PRO A 133 3.71 -15.49 4.17
CA PRO A 133 4.48 -16.73 4.34
C PRO A 133 5.91 -16.53 3.84
N THR A 134 6.89 -16.99 4.62
CA THR A 134 8.30 -16.85 4.23
C THR A 134 8.52 -17.54 2.89
N PRO A 135 8.97 -16.81 1.85
CA PRO A 135 9.20 -17.40 0.54
C PRO A 135 10.35 -18.42 0.62
N THR A 136 10.31 -19.41 -0.26
CA THR A 136 11.46 -20.27 -0.52
C THR A 136 12.66 -19.46 -1.00
N PRO A 137 13.89 -19.96 -0.85
CA PRO A 137 15.07 -19.29 -1.40
C PRO A 137 14.95 -18.93 -2.87
N GLN A 138 14.34 -19.80 -3.67
CA GLN A 138 14.15 -19.57 -5.11
C GLN A 138 13.15 -18.44 -5.36
N GLU A 139 12.03 -18.41 -4.64
CA GLU A 139 11.04 -17.32 -4.73
C GLU A 139 11.63 -15.99 -4.25
N ALA A 140 12.49 -16.01 -3.23
CA ALA A 140 13.24 -14.86 -2.78
C ALA A 140 14.41 -14.48 -3.70
N GLY A 141 14.67 -15.24 -4.78
CA GLY A 141 15.77 -15.01 -5.71
C GLY A 141 17.17 -15.30 -5.16
N CYS A 142 17.28 -16.02 -4.05
CA CYS A 142 18.54 -16.38 -3.44
C CYS A 142 19.31 -17.41 -4.29
N GLY A 143 20.63 -17.31 -4.30
CA GLY A 143 21.54 -18.40 -4.67
C GLY A 143 21.75 -18.71 -6.15
N GLY A 144 20.91 -18.21 -7.06
CA GLY A 144 21.00 -18.50 -8.49
C GLY A 144 20.83 -20.00 -8.82
N GLY A 145 20.34 -20.32 -10.03
CA GLY A 145 20.36 -21.69 -10.56
C GLY A 145 19.57 -22.76 -9.78
N GLY A 146 18.66 -22.38 -8.88
CA GLY A 146 17.82 -23.32 -8.13
C GLY A 146 18.42 -23.85 -6.82
N SER A 147 19.53 -23.30 -6.33
CA SER A 147 20.13 -23.71 -5.06
C SER A 147 19.19 -23.50 -3.86
N THR A 148 18.91 -24.56 -3.11
CA THR A 148 18.14 -24.54 -1.84
C THR A 148 19.03 -24.30 -0.61
N HIS A 149 20.35 -24.14 -0.79
CA HIS A 149 21.32 -23.99 0.30
C HIS A 149 21.39 -22.56 0.89
N TRP A 150 20.23 -21.90 0.96
CA TRP A 150 20.07 -20.56 1.48
C TRP A 150 18.91 -20.54 2.47
N THR A 151 19.07 -19.76 3.53
CA THR A 151 18.00 -19.50 4.50
C THR A 151 17.44 -18.11 4.21
N VAL A 152 16.11 -18.00 4.14
CA VAL A 152 15.41 -16.73 3.98
C VAL A 152 14.87 -16.28 5.33
N THR A 153 15.24 -15.07 5.74
CA THR A 153 14.79 -14.49 7.02
C THR A 153 14.10 -13.16 6.76
N LEU A 154 12.91 -12.95 7.33
CA LEU A 154 12.25 -11.65 7.33
C LEU A 154 13.12 -10.63 8.06
N ASN A 155 13.46 -9.54 7.39
CA ASN A 155 14.30 -8.47 7.93
C ASN A 155 13.46 -7.29 8.41
N THR A 156 12.56 -6.79 7.57
CA THR A 156 11.65 -5.70 7.94
C THR A 156 10.23 -5.97 7.47
N LEU A 157 9.26 -5.43 8.21
CA LEU A 157 7.86 -5.35 7.86
C LEU A 157 7.40 -3.91 8.13
N THR A 158 6.87 -3.24 7.11
CA THR A 158 6.58 -1.80 7.20
C THR A 158 5.25 -1.47 6.56
N ALA A 159 4.36 -0.81 7.30
CA ALA A 159 3.16 -0.22 6.71
C ALA A 159 3.54 1.02 5.89
N THR A 160 3.06 1.09 4.65
CA THR A 160 3.41 2.16 3.70
C THR A 160 2.21 2.99 3.29
N ALA A 161 0.99 2.44 3.39
CA ALA A 161 -0.24 3.19 3.14
C ALA A 161 -1.39 2.72 4.02
N ALA A 162 -2.34 3.62 4.23
CA ALA A 162 -3.58 3.34 4.94
C ALA A 162 -4.77 4.02 4.25
N HIS A 163 -5.95 3.43 4.42
CA HIS A 163 -7.19 3.92 3.83
C HIS A 163 -8.29 3.88 4.88
N LEU A 164 -8.87 5.06 5.15
CA LEU A 164 -9.98 5.25 6.08
C LEU A 164 -11.26 5.47 5.29
N GLU A 165 -12.29 4.69 5.63
CA GLU A 165 -13.67 4.93 5.20
C GLU A 165 -14.56 5.15 6.42
N ILE A 166 -15.50 6.07 6.30
CA ILE A 166 -16.59 6.24 7.26
C ILE A 166 -17.90 6.14 6.49
N THR A 167 -18.80 5.27 6.96
CA THR A 167 -20.08 4.97 6.32
C THR A 167 -21.26 5.22 7.25
N GLU A 168 -22.39 5.67 6.72
CA GLU A 168 -23.68 5.66 7.39
C GLU A 168 -24.62 4.69 6.64
N GLY A 169 -24.89 3.54 7.23
CA GLY A 169 -25.53 2.43 6.51
C GLY A 169 -24.64 1.96 5.35
N SER A 170 -25.14 2.05 4.11
CA SER A 170 -24.38 1.72 2.90
C SER A 170 -23.74 2.92 2.20
N THR A 171 -23.85 4.12 2.78
CA THR A 171 -23.39 5.36 2.15
C THR A 171 -22.00 5.71 2.67
N LEU A 172 -21.02 5.87 1.77
CA LEU A 172 -19.73 6.46 2.11
C LEU A 172 -19.89 7.97 2.35
N VAL A 173 -19.54 8.44 3.54
CA VAL A 173 -19.72 9.85 3.93
C VAL A 173 -18.39 10.57 4.15
N PHE A 174 -17.31 9.84 4.38
CA PHE A 174 -15.96 10.40 4.45
C PHE A 174 -14.93 9.35 4.09
N CYS A 175 -13.88 9.77 3.40
CA CYS A 175 -12.80 8.88 3.01
C CYS A 175 -11.46 9.61 2.91
N ARG A 176 -10.38 8.95 3.33
CA ARG A 176 -9.01 9.45 3.25
C ARG A 176 -8.01 8.36 2.88
N ASN A 177 -7.03 8.73 2.06
CA ASN A 177 -5.84 7.94 1.80
C ASN A 177 -4.65 8.56 2.54
N TYR A 178 -3.84 7.70 3.17
CA TYR A 178 -2.63 8.07 3.89
C TYR A 178 -1.45 7.30 3.31
N THR A 179 -0.30 7.96 3.21
CA THR A 179 0.96 7.34 2.75
C THR A 179 2.06 7.66 3.73
N LEU A 180 2.97 6.72 3.95
CA LEU A 180 4.16 6.93 4.76
C LEU A 180 4.98 8.11 4.21
N GLY A 181 5.33 9.06 5.07
CA GLY A 181 6.02 10.30 4.68
C GLY A 181 5.13 11.34 3.95
N GLY A 182 3.84 11.05 3.76
CA GLY A 182 2.85 11.98 3.22
C GLY A 182 2.27 12.93 4.28
N PRO A 183 1.29 13.77 3.90
CA PRO A 183 0.57 14.63 4.85
C PRO A 183 -0.09 13.80 5.95
N ALA A 184 0.08 14.20 7.21
CA ALA A 184 -0.49 13.47 8.35
C ALA A 184 -2.03 13.34 8.28
N THR A 185 -2.72 14.30 7.65
CA THR A 185 -4.17 14.29 7.45
C THR A 185 -4.62 13.59 6.16
N GLY A 186 -3.68 13.01 5.41
CA GLY A 186 -3.92 12.29 4.17
C GLY A 186 -4.44 13.16 3.03
N THR A 187 -4.88 12.51 1.95
CA THR A 187 -5.58 13.10 0.81
C THR A 187 -7.02 12.58 0.77
N ALA A 188 -7.95 13.38 0.24
CA ALA A 188 -9.31 12.88 0.03
C ALA A 188 -9.28 11.72 -0.97
N CYS A 189 -10.19 10.76 -0.79
CA CYS A 189 -10.38 9.72 -1.80
C CYS A 189 -10.93 10.36 -3.11
N PRO A 190 -10.56 9.81 -4.27
CA PRO A 190 -11.05 10.28 -5.56
C PRO A 190 -12.57 10.09 -5.72
#